data_AF-A0A8J2K7T5-F1
#
_entry.id   AF-A0A8J2K7T5-F1
#
_cell.length_a   1.000
_cell.length_b   1.000
_cell.length_c   1.000
_cell.angle_alpha   90.00
_cell.angle_beta   90.00
_cell.angle_gamma   90.00
#
_symmetry.space_group_name_H-M   'P 1'
#
loop_
_entity.id
_entity.type
_entity.pdbx_description
1 polymer ?
#
loop_
_entity_poly.entity_id
_entity_poly.type
_entity_poly.pdbx_seq_one_letter_code
_entity_poly.pdbx_strand_id
1 'polypeptide(L)'
;MVSHSDLDDFENNVSEDPSYKSELIHLLSNMGGGGAESCIRKAWVACITDDIASNFNWAGRAPKKGVKFLTVAECVYAAVRVNYPDCKRSVYEAVTKDWLKQAPARLKLKKRNCERLE
;
A
#
# COMPACT_ATOMS: atom_id res chain seq x y z
N MET A 1 -16.38 -4.21 6.04
CA MET A 1 -15.71 -2.91 6.25
C MET A 1 -14.43 -3.26 6.96
N VAL A 2 -13.25 -3.06 6.35
CA VAL A 2 -11.97 -3.39 7.01
C VAL A 2 -11.79 -2.37 8.14
N SER A 3 -11.82 -2.83 9.38
CA SER A 3 -11.75 -1.98 10.57
C SER A 3 -10.31 -1.50 10.78
N HIS A 4 -10.12 -0.45 11.60
CA HIS A 4 -8.78 -0.01 12.00
C HIS A 4 -7.99 -1.16 12.66
N SER A 5 -8.66 -2.01 13.44
CA SER A 5 -8.09 -3.21 14.06
C SER A 5 -7.48 -4.18 13.04
N ASP A 6 -8.14 -4.38 11.90
CA ASP A 6 -7.64 -5.31 10.87
C ASP A 6 -6.29 -4.85 10.27
N LEU A 7 -6.03 -3.53 10.25
CA LEU A 7 -4.74 -3.01 9.81
C LEU A 7 -3.65 -3.19 10.87
N ASP A 8 -3.98 -2.93 12.14
CA ASP A 8 -3.03 -3.13 13.24
C ASP A 8 -2.68 -4.63 13.37
N ASP A 9 -3.66 -5.54 13.25
CA ASP A 9 -3.43 -6.98 13.23
C ASP A 9 -2.59 -7.43 12.02
N PHE A 10 -2.88 -6.88 10.83
CA PHE A 10 -2.09 -7.15 9.63
C PHE A 10 -0.64 -6.68 9.80
N GLU A 11 -0.44 -5.47 10.32
CA GLU A 11 0.88 -4.91 10.58
C GLU A 11 1.65 -5.71 11.64
N ASN A 12 0.98 -6.16 12.70
CA ASN A 12 1.57 -7.02 13.73
C ASN A 12 2.01 -8.37 13.14
N ASN A 13 1.15 -9.04 12.35
CA ASN A 13 1.51 -10.30 11.70
C ASN A 13 2.74 -10.15 10.78
N VAL A 14 2.81 -9.07 10.00
CA VAL A 14 3.95 -8.78 9.12
C VAL A 14 5.23 -8.46 9.92
N SER A 15 5.09 -7.85 11.09
CA SER A 15 6.22 -7.48 11.96
C SER A 15 6.75 -8.67 12.76
N GLU A 16 5.88 -9.51 13.29
CA GLU A 16 6.22 -10.57 14.26
C GLU A 16 6.50 -11.93 13.62
N ASP A 17 5.90 -12.23 12.45
CA ASP A 17 6.08 -13.51 11.77
C ASP A 17 6.93 -13.36 10.48
N PRO A 18 8.20 -13.81 10.50
CA PRO A 18 9.07 -13.80 9.33
C PRO A 18 8.54 -14.60 8.15
N SER A 19 7.77 -15.67 8.39
CA SER A 19 7.19 -16.51 7.35
C SER A 19 6.07 -15.76 6.64
N TYR A 20 5.18 -15.14 7.42
CA TYR A 20 4.12 -14.28 6.91
C TYR A 20 4.69 -13.12 6.09
N LYS A 21 5.76 -12.48 6.59
CA LYS A 21 6.47 -11.41 5.88
C LYS A 21 7.04 -11.89 4.54
N SER A 22 7.69 -13.05 4.53
CA SER A 22 8.27 -13.64 3.31
C SER A 22 7.18 -13.99 2.29
N GLU A 23 6.08 -14.58 2.74
CA GLU A 23 4.92 -14.91 1.91
C GLU A 23 4.27 -13.65 1.32
N LEU A 24 4.13 -12.59 2.12
CA LEU A 24 3.64 -11.30 1.62
C LEU A 24 4.54 -10.73 0.53
N ILE A 25 5.87 -10.72 0.75
CA ILE A 25 6.82 -10.22 -0.26
C ILE A 25 6.70 -11.05 -1.55
N HIS A 26 6.60 -12.38 -1.44
CA HIS A 26 6.44 -13.27 -2.59
C HIS A 26 5.10 -13.06 -3.31
N LEU A 27 4.00 -12.85 -2.59
CA LEU A 27 2.70 -12.56 -3.16
C LEU A 27 2.71 -11.22 -3.91
N LEU A 28 3.30 -10.19 -3.31
CA LEU A 28 3.39 -8.86 -3.91
C LEU A 28 4.33 -8.85 -5.12
N SER A 29 5.43 -9.61 -5.10
CA SER A 29 6.35 -9.69 -6.25
C SER A 29 5.69 -10.34 -7.47
N ASN A 30 4.77 -11.28 -7.27
CA ASN A 30 4.04 -11.91 -8.37
C ASN A 30 3.05 -10.97 -9.08
N MET A 31 2.79 -9.76 -8.57
CA MET A 31 1.86 -8.80 -9.21
C MET A 31 2.44 -8.12 -10.46
N GLY A 32 3.76 -7.97 -10.53
CA GLY A 32 4.48 -7.33 -11.65
C GLY A 32 3.89 -5.97 -12.07
N GLY A 33 4.02 -5.65 -13.36
CA GLY A 33 3.48 -4.42 -13.95
C GLY A 33 4.15 -4.04 -15.27
N GLY A 34 3.66 -2.97 -15.91
CA GLY A 34 4.34 -2.36 -17.07
C GLY A 34 5.60 -1.56 -16.69
N GLY A 35 5.94 -1.52 -15.41
CA GLY A 35 7.06 -0.75 -14.85
C GLY A 35 6.96 -0.65 -13.32
N ALA A 36 8.04 -0.19 -12.68
CA ALA A 36 8.15 -0.10 -11.23
C ALA A 36 6.98 0.69 -10.61
N GLU A 37 6.60 1.83 -11.19
CA GLU A 37 5.49 2.63 -10.64
C GLU A 37 4.14 1.91 -10.69
N SER A 38 3.87 1.16 -11.78
CA SER A 38 2.64 0.37 -11.88
C SER A 38 2.64 -0.75 -10.85
N CYS A 39 3.79 -1.39 -10.62
CA CYS A 39 3.95 -2.44 -9.64
C CYS A 39 3.73 -1.91 -8.21
N ILE A 40 4.33 -0.76 -7.87
CA ILE A 40 4.14 -0.09 -6.58
C ILE A 40 2.65 0.17 -6.30
N ARG A 41 1.92 0.73 -7.28
CA ARG A 41 0.48 1.03 -7.12
C ARG A 41 -0.35 -0.25 -6.94
N LYS A 42 -0.04 -1.32 -7.69
CA LYS A 42 -0.74 -2.61 -7.57
C LYS A 42 -0.49 -3.26 -6.20
N ALA A 43 0.76 -3.27 -5.75
CA ALA A 43 1.12 -3.82 -4.45
C ALA A 43 0.40 -3.08 -3.31
N TRP A 44 0.32 -1.75 -3.38
CA TRP A 44 -0.43 -0.96 -2.39
C TRP A 44 -1.93 -1.28 -2.35
N VAL A 45 -2.56 -1.46 -3.52
CA VAL A 45 -3.98 -1.83 -3.62
C VAL A 45 -4.25 -3.20 -3.01
N ALA A 46 -3.27 -4.11 -3.02
CA ALA A 46 -3.39 -5.42 -2.40
C ALA A 46 -3.19 -5.39 -0.87
N CYS A 47 -2.40 -4.45 -0.36
CA CYS A 47 -2.12 -4.35 1.08
C CYS A 47 -3.22 -3.60 1.85
N ILE A 48 -3.73 -2.48 1.33
CA ILE A 48 -4.68 -1.63 2.07
C ILE A 48 -5.77 -1.04 1.16
N THR A 49 -6.96 -0.85 1.72
CA THR A 49 -8.11 -0.26 1.03
C THR A 49 -7.97 1.27 0.90
N ASP A 50 -8.75 1.88 0.00
CA ASP A 50 -8.80 3.34 -0.14
C ASP A 50 -9.33 4.03 1.14
N ASP A 51 -10.25 3.39 1.86
CA ASP A 51 -10.74 3.84 3.17
C ASP A 51 -9.58 3.94 4.17
N ILE A 52 -8.77 2.89 4.29
CA ILE A 52 -7.59 2.88 5.15
C ILE A 52 -6.57 3.92 4.66
N ALA A 53 -6.18 3.86 3.38
CA ALA A 53 -5.17 4.73 2.79
C ALA A 53 -5.51 6.23 2.94
N SER A 54 -6.79 6.59 2.98
CA SER A 54 -7.23 7.97 3.20
C SER A 54 -6.78 8.57 4.54
N ASN A 55 -6.55 7.72 5.56
CA ASN A 55 -6.10 8.09 6.90
C ASN A 55 -4.57 8.20 7.03
N PHE A 56 -3.84 7.99 5.94
CA PHE A 56 -2.39 7.99 5.93
C PHE A 56 -1.79 9.07 5.02
N ASN A 57 -0.57 9.46 5.33
CA ASN A 57 0.36 10.09 4.39
C ASN A 57 1.75 9.47 4.56
N TRP A 58 2.71 9.85 3.72
CA TRP A 58 4.04 9.28 3.81
C TRP A 58 4.72 9.51 5.17
N ALA A 59 4.66 10.75 5.67
CA ALA A 59 5.49 11.20 6.79
C ALA A 59 4.85 11.08 8.18
N GLY A 60 3.53 10.88 8.27
CA GLY A 60 2.77 10.92 9.52
C GLY A 60 2.39 12.32 9.99
N ARG A 61 2.19 13.26 9.07
CA ARG A 61 1.73 14.61 9.45
C ARG A 61 0.28 14.56 9.91
N ALA A 62 0.02 15.07 11.12
CA ALA A 62 -1.32 15.15 11.70
C ALA A 62 -2.33 15.81 10.72
N PRO A 63 -3.57 15.30 10.66
CA PRO A 63 -4.17 14.25 11.51
C PRO A 63 -3.87 12.80 11.04
N LYS A 64 -3.02 12.60 10.04
CA LYS A 64 -2.82 11.29 9.40
C LYS A 64 -1.61 10.52 9.95
N LYS A 65 -1.72 9.18 9.98
CA LYS A 65 -0.61 8.28 10.32
C LYS A 65 0.42 8.18 9.19
N GLY A 66 1.64 7.76 9.51
CA GLY A 66 2.77 7.72 8.58
C GLY A 66 3.02 6.34 8.00
N VAL A 67 2.89 6.17 6.68
CA VAL A 67 3.14 4.88 6.00
C VAL A 67 4.60 4.46 6.08
N LYS A 68 5.54 5.42 6.08
CA LYS A 68 6.98 5.10 6.12
C LYS A 68 7.42 4.35 7.38
N PHE A 69 6.56 4.30 8.40
CA PHE A 69 6.84 3.63 9.67
C PHE A 69 6.25 2.21 9.73
N LEU A 70 5.50 1.80 8.70
CA LEU A 70 4.90 0.48 8.62
C LEU A 70 5.89 -0.52 7.99
N THR A 71 5.98 -1.70 8.59
CA THR A 71 6.69 -2.88 8.06
C THR A 71 6.12 -3.29 6.72
N VAL A 72 4.80 -3.14 6.51
CA VAL A 72 4.20 -3.41 5.20
C VAL A 72 4.82 -2.54 4.10
N ALA A 73 5.22 -1.30 4.39
CA ALA A 73 5.83 -0.42 3.40
C ALA A 73 7.18 -0.97 2.93
N GLU A 74 7.98 -1.50 3.85
CA GLU A 74 9.24 -2.18 3.52
C GLU A 74 9.00 -3.46 2.72
N CYS A 75 7.94 -4.21 3.02
CA CYS A 75 7.57 -5.40 2.25
C CYS A 75 7.18 -5.06 0.81
N VAL A 76 6.39 -4.00 0.61
CA VAL A 76 6.05 -3.50 -0.73
C VAL A 76 7.31 -3.09 -1.48
N TYR A 77 8.23 -2.36 -0.84
CA TYR A 77 9.48 -1.96 -1.48
C TYR A 77 10.36 -3.16 -1.86
N ALA A 78 10.49 -4.14 -0.96
CA ALA A 78 11.23 -5.37 -1.23
C ALA A 78 10.63 -6.14 -2.42
N ALA A 79 9.31 -6.32 -2.44
CA ALA A 79 8.60 -7.00 -3.50
C ALA A 79 8.77 -6.33 -4.87
N VAL A 80 8.72 -4.99 -4.93
CA VAL A 80 8.94 -4.23 -6.16
C VAL A 80 10.36 -4.46 -6.69
N ARG A 81 11.36 -4.52 -5.81
CA ARG A 81 12.76 -4.73 -6.21
C ARG A 81 13.06 -6.15 -6.71
N VAL A 82 12.19 -7.13 -6.48
CA VAL A 82 12.31 -8.45 -7.10
C VAL A 82 12.18 -8.35 -8.63
N ASN A 83 11.23 -7.55 -9.12
CA ASN A 83 11.02 -7.37 -10.57
C ASN A 83 11.77 -6.16 -11.15
N TYR A 84 12.02 -5.15 -10.32
CA TYR A 84 12.66 -3.89 -10.72
C TYR A 84 13.83 -3.59 -9.78
N PRO A 85 14.95 -4.33 -9.89
CA PRO A 85 16.07 -4.23 -8.95
C PRO A 85 16.68 -2.83 -8.87
N ASP A 86 16.60 -2.06 -9.96
CA ASP A 86 17.09 -0.68 -10.09
C ASP A 86 16.09 0.38 -9.59
N CYS A 87 14.92 -0.03 -9.08
CA CYS A 87 13.95 0.89 -8.52
C CYS A 87 14.54 1.59 -7.30
N LYS A 88 14.85 2.88 -7.45
CA LYS A 88 15.38 3.72 -6.38
C LYS A 88 14.30 3.94 -5.31
N ARG A 89 14.72 4.02 -4.04
CA ARG A 89 13.84 4.37 -2.92
C ARG A 89 13.10 5.69 -3.16
N SER A 90 13.76 6.69 -3.75
CA SER A 90 13.12 7.97 -4.08
C SER A 90 11.92 7.84 -5.04
N VAL A 91 11.99 6.93 -6.02
CA VAL A 91 10.88 6.64 -6.94
C VAL A 91 9.75 5.95 -6.19
N TYR A 92 10.08 4.93 -5.39
CA TYR A 92 9.11 4.25 -4.53
C TYR A 92 8.35 5.23 -3.62
N GLU A 93 9.08 6.13 -2.96
CA GLU A 93 8.48 7.15 -2.11
C GLU A 93 7.58 8.11 -2.88
N ALA A 94 8.03 8.61 -4.03
CA ALA A 94 7.27 9.55 -4.85
C ALA A 94 5.94 8.94 -5.30
N VAL A 95 5.98 7.72 -5.84
CA VAL A 95 4.78 7.00 -6.28
C VAL A 95 3.85 6.70 -5.12
N THR A 96 4.39 6.29 -3.96
CA THR A 96 3.60 6.02 -2.76
C THR A 96 2.92 7.29 -2.24
N LYS A 97 3.63 8.43 -2.21
CA LYS A 97 3.07 9.74 -1.83
C LYS A 97 1.91 10.12 -2.74
N ASP A 98 2.10 10.01 -4.05
CA ASP A 98 1.06 10.35 -5.03
C ASP A 98 -0.14 9.41 -4.93
N TRP A 99 0.10 8.11 -4.74
CA TRP A 99 -0.97 7.13 -4.57
C TRP A 99 -1.78 7.41 -3.28
N LEU A 100 -1.14 7.69 -2.15
CA LEU A 100 -1.84 8.05 -0.91
C LEU A 100 -2.63 9.35 -1.04
N LYS A 101 -2.05 10.36 -1.71
CA LYS A 101 -2.73 11.65 -1.97
C LYS A 101 -4.04 11.46 -2.73
N GLN A 102 -4.09 10.50 -3.64
CA GLN A 102 -5.27 10.19 -4.46
C GLN A 102 -6.30 9.32 -3.75
N ALA A 103 -5.99 8.72 -2.59
CA ALA A 103 -6.89 7.78 -1.91
C ALA A 103 -8.31 8.33 -1.63
N PRO A 104 -8.48 9.57 -1.13
CA PRO A 104 -9.83 10.13 -0.92
C PRO A 104 -10.63 10.29 -2.21
N ALA A 105 -9.96 10.66 -3.32
CA ALA A 105 -10.59 10.79 -4.62
C ALA A 105 -11.01 9.43 -5.18
N ARG A 106 -10.15 8.40 -5.06
CA ARG A 106 -10.50 7.02 -5.44
C ARG A 106 -11.68 6.49 -4.64
N LEU A 107 -11.70 6.74 -3.32
CA LEU A 107 -12.81 6.36 -2.46
C LEU A 107 -14.13 7.01 -2.88
N LYS A 108 -14.12 8.32 -3.16
CA LYS A 108 -15.30 9.05 -3.64
C LYS A 108 -15.80 8.50 -4.98
N LEU A 109 -14.90 8.19 -5.90
CA LEU A 109 -15.26 7.60 -7.20
C LEU A 109 -15.87 6.20 -7.03
N LYS A 110 -15.32 5.37 -6.13
CA LYS A 110 -15.84 4.04 -5.84
C LYS A 110 -17.27 4.09 -5.28
N LYS A 111 -17.53 5.01 -4.35
CA LYS A 111 -18.89 5.22 -3.78
C LYS A 111 -19.89 5.65 -4.86
N ARG A 112 -19.54 6.65 -5.68
CA ARG A 112 -20.38 7.10 -6.81
C ARG A 112 -20.69 6.00 -7.82
N ASN A 113 -19.72 5.12 -8.09
CA ASN A 113 -19.93 4.01 -9.02
C ASN A 113 -20.83 2.92 -8.42
N CYS A 114 -20.81 2.73 -7.11
CA CYS A 114 -21.72 1.82 -6.41
C CYS A 114 -23.17 2.33 -6.46
N GLU A 115 -23.37 3.61 -6.12
CA GLU A 115 -24.69 4.27 -6.11
C GLU A 115 -25.36 4.35 -7.49
N ARG A 116 -24.60 4.21 -8.58
CA ARG A 116 -25.11 4.26 -9.96
C ARG A 116 -25.55 2.89 -10.50
N LEU A 117 -25.23 1.82 -9.78
CA LEU A 117 -25.59 0.44 -10.14
C LEU A 117 -26.81 -0.06 -9.34
N GLU A 118 -27.34 0.79 -8.44
CA GLU A 118 -28.58 0.62 -7.67
C GLU A 118 -29.71 1.41 -8.33
#